data_AF-A0A526V2S1-F1
#
_entry.id   AF-A0A526V2S1-F1
#
_cell.length_a   1.000
_cell.length_b   1.000
_cell.length_c   1.000
_cell.angle_alpha   90.00
_cell.angle_beta   90.00
_cell.angle_gamma   90.00
#
_symmetry.space_group_name_H-M   'P 1'
#
loop_
_entity.id
_entity.type
_entity.pdbx_description
1 polymer ?
#
loop_
_entity_poly.entity_id
_entity_poly.type
_entity_poly.pdbx_seq_one_letter_code
_entity_poly.pdbx_strand_id
1 'polypeptide(L)'
;MKEAILARYDATLRGLGRKDRLRTLAPRAGLDFSSNDYIGLAASKRLGDAVSTAIARGTPVGATGSRLLRGNAPEHEQLEADAAAFFGAERALFFGSGYIANFALLTALP
;
A
#
# COMPACT_ATOMS: atom_id res chain seq x y z
N MET A 1 30.05 -9.33 17.82
CA MET A 1 28.63 -9.23 18.27
C MET A 1 27.63 -9.18 17.11
N LYS A 2 27.77 -8.29 16.11
CA LYS A 2 26.91 -8.30 14.89
C LYS A 2 26.94 -9.63 14.13
N GLU A 3 28.11 -10.25 13.98
CA GLU A 3 28.27 -11.54 13.31
C GLU A 3 27.52 -12.69 14.01
N ALA A 4 27.50 -12.69 15.35
CA ALA A 4 26.79 -13.70 16.12
C ALA A 4 25.25 -13.59 15.97
N ILE A 5 24.73 -12.37 15.84
CA ILE A 5 23.30 -12.12 15.60
C ILE A 5 22.89 -12.63 14.21
N LEU A 6 23.72 -12.37 13.19
CA LEU A 6 23.46 -12.81 11.82
C LEU A 6 23.59 -14.33 11.65
N ALA A 7 24.52 -14.97 12.36
CA ALA A 7 24.71 -16.43 12.30
C ALA A 7 23.43 -17.23 12.62
N ARG A 8 22.59 -16.74 13.55
CA ARG A 8 21.27 -17.34 13.85
C ARG A 8 20.32 -17.25 12.67
N TYR A 9 20.26 -16.10 11.99
CA TYR A 9 19.41 -15.92 10.82
C TYR A 9 19.87 -16.82 9.68
N ASP A 10 21.17 -16.92 9.44
CA ASP A 10 21.72 -17.81 8.41
C ASP A 10 21.39 -19.29 8.67
N ALA A 11 21.51 -19.74 9.92
CA ALA A 11 21.12 -21.09 10.30
C ALA A 11 19.62 -21.34 10.05
N THR A 12 18.77 -20.33 10.33
CA THR A 12 17.33 -20.38 10.08
C THR A 12 17.02 -20.43 8.57
N LEU A 13 17.67 -19.59 7.76
CA LEU A 13 17.51 -19.56 6.31
C LEU A 13 17.95 -20.88 5.66
N ARG A 14 19.09 -21.45 6.09
CA ARG A 14 19.52 -22.80 5.67
C ARG A 14 18.47 -23.86 6.05
N GLY A 15 17.89 -23.75 7.24
CA GLY A 15 16.80 -24.62 7.70
C GLY A 15 15.53 -24.51 6.85
N LEU A 16 15.17 -23.30 6.41
CA LEU A 16 14.05 -23.08 5.49
C LEU A 16 14.34 -23.64 4.10
N GLY A 17 15.57 -23.46 3.58
CA GLY A 17 16.00 -24.01 2.30
C GLY A 17 15.93 -25.53 2.27
N ARG A 18 16.42 -26.22 3.32
CA ARG A 18 16.31 -27.68 3.44
C ARG A 18 14.86 -28.20 3.49
N LYS A 19 13.89 -27.35 3.83
CA LYS A 19 12.47 -27.69 3.90
C LYS A 19 11.68 -27.20 2.69
N ASP A 20 12.35 -26.63 1.68
CA ASP A 20 11.73 -26.00 0.52
C ASP A 20 10.73 -24.89 0.88
N ARG A 21 11.05 -24.11 1.92
CA ARG A 21 10.24 -22.96 2.39
C ARG A 21 10.97 -21.63 2.27
N LEU A 22 12.13 -21.62 1.63
CA LEU A 22 12.85 -20.40 1.35
C LEU A 22 12.10 -19.65 0.24
N ARG A 23 11.78 -18.39 0.49
CA ARG A 23 11.08 -17.53 -0.48
C ARG A 23 12.07 -16.61 -1.15
N THR A 24 11.92 -16.46 -2.45
CA THR A 24 12.67 -15.51 -3.28
C THR A 24 11.70 -14.67 -4.10
N LEU A 25 12.10 -13.46 -4.46
CA LEU A 25 11.32 -12.65 -5.39
C LEU A 25 11.57 -13.16 -6.81
N ALA A 26 10.50 -13.34 -7.57
CA ALA A 26 10.56 -13.66 -8.98
C ALA A 26 10.24 -12.42 -9.82
N PRO A 27 10.93 -12.19 -10.94
CA PRO A 27 10.51 -11.18 -11.91
C PRO A 27 9.14 -11.56 -12.49
N ARG A 28 8.37 -10.56 -12.91
CA ARG A 28 7.09 -10.78 -13.58
C ARG A 28 7.33 -11.41 -14.95
N ALA A 29 6.69 -12.55 -15.24
CA ALA A 29 6.78 -13.24 -16.52
C ALA A 29 5.51 -14.06 -16.78
N GLY A 30 5.14 -14.24 -18.05
CA GLY A 30 4.00 -15.05 -18.46
C GLY A 30 2.63 -14.41 -18.17
N LEU A 31 1.60 -15.25 -18.14
CA LEU A 31 0.24 -14.88 -17.75
C LEU A 31 0.13 -14.82 -16.23
N ASP A 32 -0.53 -13.79 -15.72
CA ASP A 32 -0.69 -13.58 -14.28
C ASP A 32 -1.95 -14.25 -13.75
N PHE A 33 -1.75 -15.24 -12.89
CA PHE A 33 -2.81 -15.96 -12.16
C PHE A 33 -2.68 -15.79 -10.64
N SER A 34 -1.88 -14.82 -10.18
CA SER A 34 -1.50 -14.70 -8.77
C SER A 34 -1.63 -13.30 -8.18
N SER A 35 -1.76 -12.26 -9.01
CA SER A 35 -1.93 -10.91 -8.49
C SER A 35 -3.31 -10.67 -7.88
N ASN A 36 -3.36 -9.62 -7.07
CA ASN A 36 -4.60 -9.09 -6.50
C ASN A 36 -5.25 -8.02 -7.39
N ASP A 37 -4.82 -7.87 -8.65
CA ASP A 37 -5.45 -6.93 -9.59
C ASP A 37 -6.67 -7.57 -10.26
N TYR A 38 -7.65 -7.95 -9.45
CA TYR A 38 -8.80 -8.78 -9.84
C TYR A 38 -9.60 -8.24 -11.05
N ILE A 39 -9.60 -6.93 -11.24
CA ILE A 39 -10.35 -6.25 -12.31
C ILE A 39 -9.44 -5.49 -13.28
N GLY A 40 -8.12 -5.74 -13.26
CA GLY A 40 -7.18 -5.23 -14.26
C GLY A 40 -6.99 -3.70 -14.23
N LEU A 41 -7.14 -3.06 -13.07
CA LEU A 41 -7.02 -1.61 -12.95
C LEU A 41 -5.58 -1.12 -13.11
N ALA A 42 -4.57 -1.96 -12.85
CA ALA A 42 -3.17 -1.54 -12.97
C ALA A 42 -2.78 -1.13 -14.39
N ALA A 43 -3.45 -1.69 -15.41
CA ALA A 43 -3.26 -1.36 -16.82
C ALA A 43 -4.33 -0.40 -17.39
N SER A 44 -5.20 0.14 -16.54
CA SER A 44 -6.32 0.98 -16.99
C SER A 44 -5.83 2.32 -17.55
N LYS A 45 -6.01 2.52 -18.85
CA LYS A 45 -5.73 3.81 -19.52
C LYS A 45 -6.49 4.96 -18.86
N ARG A 46 -7.76 4.74 -18.51
CA ARG A 46 -8.61 5.75 -17.86
C ARG A 46 -8.02 6.22 -16.53
N LEU A 47 -7.48 5.31 -15.72
CA LEU A 47 -6.84 5.68 -14.45
C LEU A 47 -5.51 6.40 -14.68
N GLY A 48 -4.69 5.94 -15.63
CA GLY A 48 -3.45 6.60 -16.01
C GLY A 48 -3.66 8.04 -16.49
N ASP A 49 -4.68 8.26 -17.33
CA ASP A 49 -5.07 9.59 -17.82
C ASP A 49 -5.56 10.49 -16.66
N ALA A 50 -6.33 9.94 -15.72
CA ALA A 50 -6.85 10.68 -14.56
C ALA A 50 -5.70 11.15 -13.64
N VAL A 51 -4.74 10.28 -13.35
CA VAL A 51 -3.54 10.62 -12.57
C VAL A 51 -2.73 11.71 -13.27
N SER A 52 -2.49 11.54 -14.57
CA SER A 52 -1.74 12.53 -15.37
C SER A 52 -2.43 13.90 -15.39
N THR A 53 -3.76 13.90 -15.51
CA THR A 53 -4.57 15.12 -15.48
C THR A 53 -4.54 15.80 -14.12
N ALA A 54 -4.62 15.04 -13.02
CA ALA A 54 -4.54 15.59 -11.67
C ALA A 54 -3.20 16.28 -11.42
N ILE A 55 -2.09 15.62 -11.78
CA ILE A 55 -0.74 16.21 -11.68
C ILE A 55 -0.64 17.47 -12.54
N ALA A 56 -1.13 17.44 -13.78
CA ALA A 56 -1.12 18.62 -14.67
C ALA A 56 -1.95 19.79 -14.14
N ARG A 57 -2.98 19.53 -13.31
CA ARG A 57 -3.80 20.54 -12.63
C ARG A 57 -3.19 21.06 -11.33
N GLY A 58 -2.04 20.54 -10.92
CA GLY A 58 -1.30 21.01 -9.75
C GLY A 58 -1.45 20.14 -8.51
N THR A 59 -2.06 18.95 -8.58
CA THR A 59 -2.04 17.99 -7.47
C THR A 59 -0.58 17.63 -7.14
N PRO A 60 -0.11 17.83 -5.89
CA PRO A 60 1.26 17.51 -5.52
C PRO A 60 1.53 16.01 -5.65
N VAL A 61 2.71 15.65 -6.20
CA VAL A 61 3.16 14.25 -6.28
C VAL A 61 3.44 13.66 -4.89
N GLY A 62 3.78 14.51 -3.92
CA GLY A 62 4.02 14.12 -2.53
C GLY A 62 3.41 15.09 -1.54
N ALA A 63 2.98 14.57 -0.40
CA ALA A 63 2.34 15.35 0.66
C ALA A 63 3.32 16.25 1.44
N THR A 64 4.61 15.92 1.46
CA THR A 64 5.67 16.66 2.21
C THR A 64 5.52 16.73 3.74
N GLY A 65 4.47 16.13 4.30
CA GLY A 65 4.21 16.08 5.74
C GLY A 65 3.03 15.18 6.08
N SER A 66 2.69 15.09 7.36
CA SER A 66 1.49 14.41 7.82
C SER A 66 0.23 15.22 7.47
N ARG A 67 -0.96 14.61 7.55
CA ARG A 67 -2.24 15.30 7.36
C ARG A 67 -2.31 16.61 8.17
N LEU A 68 -1.90 16.55 9.44
CA LEU A 68 -1.88 17.71 10.33
C LEU A 68 -0.78 18.73 9.97
N LEU A 69 0.38 18.26 9.51
CA LEU A 69 1.54 19.09 9.21
C LEU A 69 1.66 19.34 7.70
N ARG A 70 0.71 20.11 7.14
CA ARG A 70 0.70 20.58 5.74
C ARG A 70 0.62 19.48 4.66
N GLY A 71 0.44 18.22 5.02
CA GLY A 71 0.31 17.10 4.09
C GLY A 71 -1.12 16.76 3.67
N ASN A 72 -2.13 17.51 4.14
CA ASN A 72 -3.51 17.32 3.70
C ASN A 72 -3.79 18.13 2.43
N ALA A 73 -3.90 17.43 1.31
CA ALA A 73 -4.33 18.00 0.03
C ALA A 73 -5.86 17.82 -0.18
N PRO A 74 -6.55 18.72 -0.90
CA PRO A 74 -8.00 18.62 -1.16
C PRO A 74 -8.45 17.27 -1.72
N GLU A 75 -7.59 16.61 -2.50
CA GLU A 75 -7.86 15.30 -3.09
C GLU A 75 -8.03 14.19 -2.02
N HIS A 76 -7.41 14.33 -0.85
CA HIS A 76 -7.61 13.39 0.26
C HIS A 76 -9.02 13.52 0.84
N GLU A 77 -9.48 14.74 1.05
CA GLU A 77 -10.82 15.01 1.60
C GLU A 77 -11.91 14.59 0.61
N GLN A 78 -11.71 14.86 -0.69
CA GLN A 78 -12.63 14.42 -1.73
C GLN A 78 -12.70 12.89 -1.79
N LEU A 79 -11.56 12.20 -1.75
CA LEU A 79 -11.51 10.74 -1.73
C LEU A 79 -12.27 10.16 -0.52
N GLU A 80 -12.13 10.77 0.66
CA GLU A 80 -12.82 10.33 1.87
C GLU A 80 -14.33 10.58 1.81
N ALA A 81 -14.75 11.71 1.25
CA ALA A 81 -16.16 12.00 1.03
C ALA A 81 -16.79 11.00 0.03
N ASP A 82 -16.11 10.76 -1.09
CA ASP A 82 -16.56 9.80 -2.11
C ASP A 82 -16.61 8.37 -1.56
N ALA A 83 -15.60 7.98 -0.75
CA ALA A 83 -15.57 6.68 -0.09
C ALA A 83 -16.71 6.54 0.94
N ALA A 84 -16.95 7.55 1.77
CA ALA A 84 -18.06 7.53 2.74
C ALA A 84 -19.40 7.34 2.03
N ALA A 85 -19.63 8.07 0.92
CA ALA A 85 -20.83 7.93 0.11
C ALA A 85 -20.93 6.54 -0.55
N PHE A 86 -19.83 6.02 -1.12
CA PHE A 86 -19.79 4.72 -1.77
C PHE A 86 -20.06 3.56 -0.81
N PHE A 87 -19.49 3.60 0.39
CA PHE A 87 -19.65 2.55 1.40
C PHE A 87 -20.90 2.73 2.29
N GLY A 88 -21.63 3.84 2.15
CA GLY A 88 -22.80 4.13 2.99
C GLY A 88 -22.44 4.41 4.45
N ALA A 89 -21.27 5.01 4.70
CA ALA A 89 -20.79 5.37 6.03
C ALA A 89 -20.91 6.89 6.27
N GLU A 90 -20.98 7.32 7.53
CA GLU A 90 -21.01 8.75 7.86
C GLU A 90 -19.69 9.44 7.49
N ARG A 91 -18.56 8.75 7.70
CA ARG A 91 -17.20 9.24 7.44
C ARG A 91 -16.32 8.08 6.99
N ALA A 92 -15.28 8.42 6.22
CA ALA A 92 -14.18 7.52 5.87
C ALA A 92 -12.85 8.22 6.16
N LEU A 93 -11.81 7.44 6.39
CA LEU A 93 -10.45 7.93 6.62
C LEU A 93 -9.47 7.13 5.76
N PHE A 94 -8.63 7.83 4.99
CA PHE A 94 -7.67 7.21 4.09
C PHE A 94 -6.32 6.95 4.79
N PHE A 95 -5.76 5.76 4.55
CA PHE A 95 -4.44 5.34 5.01
C PHE A 95 -3.62 4.80 3.83
N GLY A 96 -2.29 4.88 3.92
CA GLY A 96 -1.38 4.43 2.85
C GLY A 96 -1.40 2.92 2.57
N SER A 97 -2.02 2.11 3.44
CA SER A 97 -2.30 0.70 3.17
C SER A 97 -3.40 0.18 4.09
N GLY A 98 -4.09 -0.89 3.68
CA GLY A 98 -5.07 -1.58 4.52
C GLY A 98 -4.44 -2.20 5.78
N TYR A 99 -3.16 -2.56 5.74
CA TYR A 99 -2.44 -3.05 6.93
C TYR A 99 -2.34 -1.95 8.00
N ILE A 100 -1.89 -0.75 7.62
CA ILE A 100 -1.76 0.38 8.55
C ILE A 100 -3.14 0.84 9.03
N ALA A 101 -4.17 0.82 8.18
CA ALA A 101 -5.54 1.12 8.60
C ALA A 101 -6.01 0.17 9.71
N ASN A 102 -5.86 -1.14 9.52
CA ASN A 102 -6.23 -2.14 10.53
C ASN A 102 -5.40 -2.01 11.81
N PHE A 103 -4.09 -1.80 11.68
CA PHE A 103 -3.22 -1.60 12.83
C PHE A 103 -3.64 -0.37 13.64
N ALA A 104 -3.89 0.77 12.97
CA ALA A 104 -4.35 1.99 13.61
C ALA A 104 -5.69 1.79 14.31
N LEU A 105 -6.65 1.13 13.65
CA LEU A 105 -7.96 0.84 14.22
C LEU A 105 -7.85 0.02 15.50
N LEU A 106 -7.12 -1.10 15.45
CA LEU A 106 -7.01 -2.03 16.58
C LEU A 106 -6.18 -1.52 17.75
N THR A 107 -5.31 -0.52 17.52
CA THR A 107 -4.43 0.02 18.57
C THR A 107 -4.89 1.36 19.13
N ALA A 108 -5.73 2.12 18.40
CA ALA A 108 -6.19 3.43 18.82
C ALA A 108 -7.60 3.43 19.44
N LEU A 109 -8.43 2.43 19.13
CA LEU A 109 -9.74 2.29 19.77
C LEU A 109 -9.58 1.71 21.20
N PRO A 110 -10.37 2.21 22.17
CA PRO A 110 -10.33 1.77 23.56
C PRO A 110 -10.90 0.35 23.76
#